data_AF-A0A0C5BD06-F1
#
_entry.id   AF-A0A0C5BD06-F1
#
_cell.length_a   1.000
_cell.length_b   1.000
_cell.length_c   1.000
_cell.angle_alpha   90.00
_cell.angle_beta   90.00
_cell.angle_gamma   90.00
#
_symmetry.space_group_name_H-M   'P 1'
#
loop_
_entity.id
_entity.type
_entity.pdbx_description
1 polymer ?
#
loop_
_entity_poly.entity_id
_entity_poly.type
_entity_poly.pdbx_seq_one_letter_code
_entity_poly.pdbx_strand_id
1 'polypeptide(L)'
;MEGIWAAIIAAAAALLGSATTAVISMRSERQRREIEQLREDARYEREDKAAIEMKANHERDDDAAVGRAVAEQFFQVREHVQDYHAANNGVFDDFFNGEWDSSRERQLRLKIGLIRDSEARSRLVAVLDALLDFQPLAPFSGVLDTQRFVEDTLALGGEHALAVARAQKPERTHLQQFDALKLNLGLWDDFLEHQAQVRAQRERDRLVKEEEAERLRYRQEEAEFDALMDIKAEIDSD
;
A
#
# COMPACT_ATOMS: atom_id res chain seq x y z
N MET A 1 66.43 80.22 2.78
CA MET A 1 65.64 79.39 3.73
C MET A 1 64.33 78.86 3.13
N GLU A 2 63.88 79.34 1.97
CA GLU A 2 62.58 78.96 1.39
C GLU A 2 62.53 77.55 0.75
N GLY A 3 63.65 77.04 0.22
CA GLY A 3 63.69 75.73 -0.44
C GLY A 3 63.53 74.51 0.48
N ILE A 4 63.86 74.64 1.77
CA ILE A 4 63.76 73.52 2.74
C ILE A 4 62.30 73.28 3.13
N TRP A 5 61.51 74.35 3.28
CA TRP A 5 60.08 74.25 3.59
C TRP A 5 59.28 73.64 2.44
N ALA A 6 59.59 74.00 1.19
CA ALA A 6 58.96 73.40 0.02
C ALA A 6 59.25 71.89 -0.10
N ALA A 7 60.48 71.46 0.22
CA ALA A 7 60.85 70.04 0.19
C ALA A 7 60.16 69.22 1.28
N ILE A 8 60.01 69.78 2.49
CA ILE A 8 59.30 69.11 3.61
C ILE A 8 57.81 68.97 3.29
N ILE A 9 57.19 70.02 2.73
CA ILE A 9 55.77 69.99 2.33
C ILE A 9 55.54 68.99 1.19
N ALA A 10 56.43 68.93 0.20
CA ALA A 10 56.34 67.96 -0.89
C ALA A 10 56.50 66.51 -0.41
N ALA A 11 57.44 66.25 0.51
CA ALA A 11 57.64 64.93 1.11
C ALA A 11 56.43 64.50 1.97
N ALA A 12 55.86 65.41 2.75
CA ALA A 12 54.66 65.16 3.53
C ALA A 12 53.44 64.87 2.65
N ALA A 13 53.27 65.62 1.56
CA ALA A 13 52.19 65.40 0.59
C ALA A 13 52.33 64.05 -0.14
N ALA A 14 53.54 63.65 -0.50
CA ALA A 14 53.81 62.35 -1.11
C ALA A 14 53.54 61.17 -0.16
N LEU A 15 53.90 61.32 1.12
CA LEU A 15 53.62 60.30 2.16
C LEU A 15 52.12 60.20 2.47
N LEU A 16 51.41 61.33 2.51
CA LEU A 16 49.95 61.34 2.65
C LEU A 16 49.26 60.71 1.44
N GLY A 17 49.70 61.05 0.23
CA GLY A 17 49.19 60.48 -1.01
C GLY A 17 49.37 58.96 -1.06
N SER A 18 50.56 58.45 -0.72
CA SER A 18 50.83 57.01 -0.69
C SER A 18 50.03 56.29 0.39
N ALA A 19 49.89 56.88 1.58
CA ALA A 19 49.08 56.34 2.67
C ALA A 19 47.58 56.27 2.29
N THR A 20 47.02 57.32 1.68
CA THR A 20 45.62 57.29 1.21
C THR A 20 45.39 56.26 0.11
N THR A 21 46.35 56.12 -0.81
CA THR A 21 46.26 55.13 -1.89
C THR A 21 46.29 53.71 -1.33
N ALA A 22 47.14 53.43 -0.33
CA ALA A 22 47.20 52.14 0.35
C ALA A 22 45.90 51.79 1.08
N VAL A 23 45.28 52.76 1.77
CA VAL A 23 43.99 52.56 2.46
C VAL A 23 42.85 52.30 1.48
N ILE A 24 42.79 53.04 0.37
CA ILE A 24 41.79 52.82 -0.70
C ILE A 24 41.98 51.45 -1.34
N SER A 25 43.24 51.04 -1.57
CA SER A 25 43.59 49.73 -2.12
C SER A 25 43.11 48.60 -1.22
N MET A 26 43.43 48.64 0.08
CA MET A 26 42.98 47.65 1.07
C MET A 26 41.46 47.58 1.18
N ARG A 27 40.77 48.73 1.11
CA ARG A 27 39.30 48.77 1.17
C ARG A 27 38.67 48.17 -0.09
N SER A 28 39.26 48.43 -1.27
CA SER A 28 38.80 47.85 -2.52
C SER A 28 39.05 46.34 -2.61
N GLU A 29 40.16 45.84 -2.06
CA GLU A 29 40.42 44.41 -1.95
C GLU A 29 39.46 43.72 -0.97
N ARG A 30 39.15 44.34 0.17
CA ARG A 30 38.12 43.80 1.08
C ARG A 30 36.76 43.72 0.41
N GLN A 31 36.34 44.80 -0.27
CA GLN A 31 35.07 44.80 -1.01
C GLN A 31 35.05 43.76 -2.14
N ARG A 32 36.17 43.54 -2.84
CA ARG A 32 36.27 42.47 -3.84
C ARG A 32 36.08 41.09 -3.22
N ARG A 33 36.74 40.80 -2.09
CA ARG A 33 36.59 39.52 -1.39
C ARG A 33 35.17 39.30 -0.85
N GLU A 34 34.55 40.35 -0.31
CA GLU A 34 33.14 40.29 0.15
C GLU A 34 32.18 40.03 -1.03
N ILE A 35 32.38 40.66 -2.18
CA ILE A 35 31.58 40.41 -3.39
C ILE A 35 31.81 38.99 -3.93
N GLU A 36 33.04 38.48 -3.85
CA GLU A 36 33.39 37.13 -4.28
C GLU A 36 32.75 36.08 -3.36
N GLN A 37 32.80 36.28 -2.04
CA GLN A 37 32.09 35.46 -1.06
C GLN A 37 30.57 35.48 -1.28
N LEU A 38 29.96 36.65 -1.47
CA LEU A 38 28.53 36.75 -1.76
C LEU A 38 28.14 36.01 -3.06
N ARG A 39 29.04 35.96 -4.06
CA ARG A 39 28.82 35.21 -5.30
C ARG A 39 28.97 33.71 -5.09
N GLU A 40 29.94 33.28 -4.29
CA GLU A 40 30.12 31.87 -3.91
C GLU A 40 28.94 31.37 -3.07
N ASP A 41 28.52 32.12 -2.05
CA ASP A 41 27.35 31.79 -1.23
C ASP A 41 26.08 31.70 -2.08
N ALA A 42 25.86 32.69 -2.96
CA ALA A 42 24.71 32.67 -3.89
C ALA A 42 24.80 31.56 -4.95
N ARG A 43 25.99 31.00 -5.20
CA ARG A 43 26.18 29.84 -6.07
C ARG A 43 25.86 28.56 -5.30
N TYR A 44 26.38 28.40 -4.07
CA TYR A 44 26.06 27.28 -3.20
C TYR A 44 24.55 27.18 -2.93
N GLU A 45 23.88 28.29 -2.63
CA GLU A 45 22.42 28.29 -2.45
C GLU A 45 21.65 27.84 -3.70
N ARG A 46 22.15 28.15 -4.90
CA ARG A 46 21.54 27.70 -6.16
C ARG A 46 21.80 26.22 -6.41
N GLU A 47 23.02 25.76 -6.15
CA GLU A 47 23.40 24.35 -6.29
C GLU A 47 22.60 23.48 -5.31
N ASP A 48 22.43 23.92 -4.06
CA ASP A 48 21.62 23.22 -3.06
C ASP A 48 20.14 23.17 -3.44
N LYS A 49 19.56 24.30 -3.90
CA LYS A 49 18.17 24.32 -4.39
C LYS A 49 17.99 23.40 -5.60
N ALA A 50 18.91 23.43 -6.55
CA ALA A 50 18.88 22.56 -7.72
C ALA A 50 19.00 21.08 -7.33
N ALA A 51 19.84 20.74 -6.34
CA ALA A 51 19.97 19.38 -5.84
C ALA A 51 18.68 18.90 -5.14
N ILE A 52 18.04 19.76 -4.35
CA ILE A 52 16.75 19.46 -3.70
C ILE A 52 15.66 19.25 -4.76
N GLU A 53 15.56 20.13 -5.75
CA GLU A 53 14.60 20.02 -6.85
C GLU A 53 14.85 18.76 -7.69
N MET A 54 16.12 18.43 -7.99
CA MET A 54 16.48 17.22 -8.71
C MET A 54 16.09 15.97 -7.93
N LYS A 55 16.32 15.93 -6.62
CA LYS A 55 15.89 14.83 -5.76
C LYS A 55 14.37 14.68 -5.74
N ALA A 56 13.64 15.79 -5.59
CA ALA A 56 12.18 15.78 -5.59
C ALA A 56 11.61 15.33 -6.94
N ASN A 57 12.23 15.72 -8.06
CA ASN A 57 11.84 15.24 -9.39
C ASN A 57 12.13 13.75 -9.56
N HIS A 58 13.29 13.28 -9.13
CA HIS A 58 13.63 11.86 -9.18
C HIS A 58 12.64 11.01 -8.35
N GLU A 59 12.29 11.48 -7.15
CA GLU A 59 11.29 10.82 -6.32
C GLU A 59 9.92 10.76 -7.01
N ARG A 60 9.49 11.85 -7.67
CA ARG A 60 8.25 11.85 -8.46
C ARG A 60 8.30 10.91 -9.65
N ASP A 61 9.44 10.83 -10.34
CA ASP A 61 9.63 9.94 -11.48
C ASP A 61 9.59 8.46 -11.05
N ASP A 62 10.18 8.13 -9.90
CA ASP A 62 10.10 6.80 -9.29
C ASP A 62 8.65 6.43 -8.95
N ASP A 63 7.94 7.32 -8.24
CA ASP A 63 6.54 7.11 -7.88
C ASP A 63 5.67 6.99 -9.13
N ALA A 64 5.99 7.76 -10.17
CA ALA A 64 5.29 7.69 -11.45
C ALA A 64 5.50 6.34 -12.15
N ALA A 65 6.73 5.83 -12.14
CA ALA A 65 7.06 4.53 -12.71
C ALA A 65 6.39 3.39 -11.95
N VAL A 66 6.41 3.42 -10.61
CA VAL A 66 5.72 2.45 -9.76
C VAL A 66 4.21 2.50 -10.01
N GLY A 67 3.60 3.69 -10.03
CA GLY A 67 2.17 3.86 -10.31
C GLY A 67 1.75 3.28 -11.66
N ARG A 68 2.53 3.51 -12.72
CA ARG A 68 2.28 2.90 -14.05
C ARG A 68 2.39 1.37 -14.01
N ALA A 69 3.43 0.84 -13.36
CA ALA A 69 3.66 -0.60 -13.28
C ALA A 69 2.57 -1.32 -12.47
N VAL A 70 1.99 -0.66 -11.46
CA VAL A 70 0.84 -1.18 -10.69
C VAL A 70 -0.43 -1.10 -11.54
N ALA A 71 -0.69 0.02 -12.20
CA ALA A 71 -1.86 0.18 -13.07
C ALA A 71 -1.89 -0.85 -14.20
N GLU A 72 -0.75 -1.06 -14.86
CA GLU A 72 -0.58 -2.06 -15.92
C GLU A 72 -0.94 -3.46 -15.42
N GLN A 73 -0.50 -3.84 -14.21
CA GLN A 73 -0.84 -5.14 -13.63
C GLN A 73 -2.34 -5.27 -13.34
N PHE A 74 -2.99 -4.23 -12.80
CA PHE A 74 -4.44 -4.24 -12.62
C PHE A 74 -5.19 -4.45 -13.95
N PHE A 75 -4.77 -3.78 -15.02
CA PHE A 75 -5.40 -3.93 -16.33
C PHE A 75 -5.12 -5.28 -16.98
N GLN A 76 -3.90 -5.81 -16.89
CA GLN A 76 -3.56 -7.15 -17.38
C GLN A 76 -4.37 -8.25 -16.68
N VAL A 77 -4.60 -8.09 -15.38
CA VAL A 77 -5.46 -9.02 -14.63
C VAL A 77 -6.90 -8.89 -15.09
N ARG A 78 -7.40 -7.67 -15.28
CA ARG A 78 -8.77 -7.43 -15.75
C ARG A 78 -9.02 -8.03 -17.13
N GLU A 79 -8.06 -7.90 -18.05
CA GLU A 79 -8.12 -8.56 -19.35
C GLU A 79 -8.18 -10.09 -19.20
N HIS A 80 -7.35 -10.65 -18.31
CA HIS A 80 -7.36 -12.08 -18.02
C HIS A 80 -8.70 -12.58 -17.44
N VAL A 81 -9.34 -11.79 -16.57
CA VAL A 81 -10.69 -12.05 -16.02
C VAL A 81 -11.71 -12.16 -17.16
N GLN A 82 -11.67 -11.22 -18.10
CA GLN A 82 -12.59 -11.17 -19.24
C GLN A 82 -12.41 -12.37 -20.17
N ASP A 83 -11.16 -12.71 -20.48
CA ASP A 83 -10.82 -13.87 -21.31
C ASP A 83 -11.23 -15.20 -20.65
N TYR A 84 -11.00 -15.34 -19.35
CA TYR A 84 -11.36 -16.52 -18.59
C TYR A 84 -12.87 -16.74 -18.57
N HIS A 85 -13.64 -15.67 -18.35
CA HIS A 85 -15.10 -15.72 -18.38
C HIS A 85 -15.63 -16.14 -19.76
N ALA A 86 -15.06 -15.60 -20.84
CA ALA A 86 -15.42 -15.96 -22.21
C ALA A 86 -15.12 -17.43 -22.53
N ALA A 87 -13.99 -17.97 -22.04
CA ALA A 87 -13.55 -19.34 -22.28
C ALA A 87 -14.35 -20.39 -21.48
N ASN A 88 -14.84 -20.05 -20.28
CA ASN A 88 -15.49 -20.99 -19.36
C ASN A 88 -17.03 -20.87 -19.33
N ASN A 89 -17.65 -20.34 -20.39
CA ASN A 89 -19.10 -20.16 -20.49
C ASN A 89 -19.72 -19.41 -19.29
N GLY A 90 -18.98 -18.48 -18.70
CA GLY A 90 -19.42 -17.70 -17.55
C GLY A 90 -19.34 -18.38 -16.18
N VAL A 91 -18.68 -19.54 -16.07
CA VAL A 91 -18.35 -20.13 -14.76
C VAL A 91 -17.09 -19.46 -14.23
N PHE A 92 -17.22 -18.74 -13.10
CA PHE A 92 -16.15 -17.94 -12.49
C PHE A 92 -15.47 -18.63 -11.29
N ASP A 93 -16.01 -19.77 -10.84
CA ASP A 93 -15.65 -20.43 -9.58
C ASP A 93 -14.16 -20.85 -9.47
N ASP A 94 -13.49 -20.99 -10.61
CA ASP A 94 -12.10 -21.44 -10.70
C ASP A 94 -11.09 -20.34 -11.09
N PHE A 95 -11.53 -19.10 -11.32
CA PHE A 95 -10.62 -18.01 -11.74
C PHE A 95 -9.51 -17.74 -10.72
N PHE A 96 -9.87 -17.79 -9.44
CA PHE A 96 -8.96 -17.55 -8.34
C PHE A 96 -8.18 -18.81 -7.91
N ASN A 97 -8.50 -19.98 -8.46
CA ASN A 97 -7.79 -21.22 -8.20
C ASN A 97 -6.53 -21.28 -9.10
N GLY A 98 -5.36 -20.85 -8.59
CA GLY A 98 -4.07 -21.03 -9.27
C GLY A 98 -3.16 -19.79 -9.34
N GLU A 99 -2.97 -19.23 -10.54
CA GLU A 99 -1.94 -18.20 -10.84
C GLU A 99 -2.16 -16.84 -10.13
N TRP A 100 -3.42 -16.51 -9.81
CA TRP A 100 -3.78 -15.31 -9.06
C TRP A 100 -3.19 -15.35 -7.64
N ASP A 101 -3.35 -16.48 -6.97
CA ASP A 101 -3.23 -16.66 -5.53
C ASP A 101 -1.79 -16.68 -5.00
N SER A 102 -0.79 -16.77 -5.90
CA SER A 102 0.62 -16.93 -5.46
C SER A 102 1.63 -16.03 -6.18
N SER A 103 1.37 -15.62 -7.42
CA SER A 103 2.35 -14.87 -8.22
C SER A 103 1.90 -13.43 -8.51
N ARG A 104 0.68 -13.23 -9.03
CA ARG A 104 0.22 -11.89 -9.46
C ARG A 104 -0.16 -11.01 -8.28
N GLU A 105 -0.90 -11.55 -7.31
CA GLU A 105 -1.25 -10.84 -6.07
C GLU A 105 0.01 -10.42 -5.30
N ARG A 106 0.94 -11.34 -5.07
CA ARG A 106 2.22 -11.04 -4.43
C ARG A 106 3.02 -9.96 -5.17
N GLN A 107 3.08 -10.00 -6.50
CA GLN A 107 3.77 -8.98 -7.29
C GLN A 107 3.10 -7.61 -7.16
N LEU A 108 1.77 -7.55 -7.24
CA LEU A 108 1.00 -6.32 -7.03
C LEU A 108 1.25 -5.74 -5.64
N ARG A 109 1.17 -6.57 -4.60
CA ARG A 109 1.38 -6.17 -3.21
C ARG A 109 2.79 -5.65 -2.96
N LEU A 110 3.81 -6.31 -3.53
CA LEU A 110 5.21 -5.84 -3.47
C LEU A 110 5.37 -4.47 -4.15
N LYS A 111 4.80 -4.29 -5.35
CA LYS A 111 4.88 -3.01 -6.07
C LYS A 111 4.11 -1.89 -5.38
N ILE A 112 2.92 -2.16 -4.86
CA ILE A 112 2.14 -1.21 -4.06
C ILE A 112 2.94 -0.78 -2.81
N GLY A 113 3.69 -1.71 -2.21
CA GLY A 113 4.59 -1.42 -1.08
C GLY A 113 5.68 -0.38 -1.37
N LEU A 114 6.05 -0.18 -2.64
CA LEU A 114 7.05 0.81 -3.07
C LEU A 114 6.48 2.23 -3.16
N ILE A 115 5.15 2.40 -3.13
CA ILE A 115 4.51 3.72 -3.20
C ILE A 115 4.77 4.48 -1.89
N ARG A 116 5.36 5.68 -2.01
CA ARG A 116 5.71 6.53 -0.86
C ARG A 116 4.48 7.15 -0.18
N ASP A 117 3.49 7.58 -0.96
CA ASP A 117 2.22 8.11 -0.44
C ASP A 117 1.46 7.03 0.34
N SER A 118 1.39 7.19 1.66
CA SER A 118 0.72 6.24 2.55
C SER A 118 -0.78 6.13 2.32
N GLU A 119 -1.43 7.23 1.92
CA GLU A 119 -2.87 7.24 1.66
C GLU A 119 -3.17 6.48 0.37
N ALA A 120 -2.43 6.78 -0.71
CA ALA A 120 -2.58 6.06 -1.97
C ALA A 120 -2.24 4.57 -1.82
N ARG A 121 -1.16 4.24 -1.10
CA ARG A 121 -0.79 2.87 -0.78
C ARG A 121 -1.90 2.14 -0.03
N SER A 122 -2.47 2.76 1.02
CA SER A 122 -3.57 2.17 1.79
C SER A 122 -4.81 1.91 0.93
N ARG A 123 -5.16 2.84 0.01
CA ARG A 123 -6.28 2.63 -0.91
C ARG A 123 -6.04 1.44 -1.84
N LEU A 124 -4.86 1.35 -2.44
CA LEU A 124 -4.52 0.25 -3.36
C LEU A 124 -4.46 -1.11 -2.65
N VAL A 125 -3.96 -1.17 -1.42
CA VAL A 125 -4.02 -2.38 -0.59
C VAL A 125 -5.46 -2.77 -0.31
N ALA A 126 -6.33 -1.83 0.07
CA ALA A 126 -7.73 -2.13 0.32
C ALA A 126 -8.48 -2.63 -0.93
N VAL A 127 -8.15 -2.12 -2.13
CA VAL A 127 -8.69 -2.65 -3.39
C VAL A 127 -8.22 -4.08 -3.63
N LEU A 128 -6.94 -4.38 -3.37
CA LEU A 128 -6.40 -5.73 -3.52
C LEU A 128 -7.03 -6.71 -2.53
N ASP A 129 -7.16 -6.30 -1.26
CA ASP A 129 -7.80 -7.09 -0.21
C ASP A 129 -9.28 -7.36 -0.55
N ALA A 130 -9.98 -6.38 -1.13
CA ALA A 130 -11.36 -6.55 -1.59
C ALA A 130 -11.54 -7.70 -2.60
N LEU A 131 -10.55 -7.89 -3.48
CA LEU A 131 -10.57 -8.95 -4.49
C LEU A 131 -10.35 -10.32 -3.85
N LEU A 132 -9.54 -10.39 -2.78
CA LEU A 132 -9.27 -11.62 -2.03
C LEU A 132 -10.45 -12.00 -1.14
N ASP A 133 -11.00 -11.03 -0.41
CA ASP A 133 -12.14 -11.25 0.51
C ASP A 133 -13.42 -11.62 -0.23
N PHE A 134 -13.49 -11.37 -1.54
CA PHE A 134 -14.59 -11.83 -2.39
C PHE A 134 -14.51 -13.32 -2.78
N GLN A 135 -13.33 -13.94 -2.76
CA GLN A 135 -13.14 -15.35 -3.12
C GLN A 135 -14.09 -16.32 -2.39
N PRO A 136 -14.31 -16.22 -1.06
CA PRO A 136 -15.20 -17.12 -0.34
C PRO A 136 -16.69 -16.88 -0.63
N LEU A 137 -17.03 -15.73 -1.24
CA LEU A 137 -18.39 -15.24 -1.45
C LEU A 137 -18.91 -15.52 -2.85
N ALA A 138 -18.02 -15.70 -3.84
CA ALA A 138 -18.37 -16.04 -5.21
C ALA A 138 -19.38 -17.19 -5.37
N PRO A 139 -19.31 -18.30 -4.58
CA PRO A 139 -20.28 -19.41 -4.68
C PRO A 139 -21.68 -19.09 -4.12
N PHE A 140 -21.81 -18.04 -3.30
CA PHE A 140 -23.05 -17.68 -2.61
C PHE A 140 -23.75 -16.46 -3.24
N SER A 141 -23.10 -15.80 -4.20
CA SER A 141 -23.46 -14.43 -4.56
C SER A 141 -24.79 -14.34 -5.30
N GLY A 142 -25.20 -15.33 -6.12
CA GLY A 142 -26.53 -15.60 -6.71
C GLY A 142 -27.39 -14.45 -7.27
N VAL A 143 -26.93 -13.21 -7.14
CA VAL A 143 -27.68 -11.93 -7.05
C VAL A 143 -26.77 -10.78 -7.49
N LEU A 144 -25.45 -10.90 -7.32
CA LEU A 144 -24.44 -9.98 -7.84
C LEU A 144 -23.60 -10.67 -8.91
N ASP A 145 -23.46 -10.03 -10.06
CA ASP A 145 -22.57 -10.43 -11.13
C ASP A 145 -21.12 -10.39 -10.62
N THR A 146 -20.65 -11.52 -10.12
CA THR A 146 -19.29 -11.74 -9.55
C THR A 146 -18.21 -11.22 -10.50
N GLN A 147 -18.40 -11.43 -11.81
CA GLN A 147 -17.53 -10.90 -12.84
C GLN A 147 -17.50 -9.37 -12.79
N ARG A 148 -18.67 -8.72 -12.81
CA ARG A 148 -18.77 -7.26 -12.77
C ARG A 148 -18.11 -6.66 -11.53
N PHE A 149 -18.28 -7.27 -10.35
CA PHE A 149 -17.60 -6.80 -9.14
C PHE A 149 -16.08 -6.85 -9.28
N VAL A 150 -15.54 -7.98 -9.76
CA VAL A 150 -14.09 -8.17 -9.94
C VAL A 150 -13.56 -7.19 -10.99
N GLU A 151 -14.24 -7.03 -12.12
CA GLU A 151 -13.85 -6.09 -13.18
C GLU A 151 -13.88 -4.63 -12.72
N ASP A 152 -14.95 -4.21 -12.03
CA ASP A 152 -15.10 -2.85 -11.51
C ASP A 152 -14.04 -2.55 -10.44
N THR A 153 -13.72 -3.53 -9.59
CA THR A 153 -12.70 -3.40 -8.54
C THR A 153 -11.29 -3.34 -9.12
N LEU A 154 -10.96 -4.16 -10.13
CA LEU A 154 -9.69 -4.09 -10.85
C LEU A 154 -9.53 -2.77 -11.60
N ALA A 155 -10.58 -2.30 -12.26
CA ALA A 155 -10.58 -1.00 -12.94
C ALA A 155 -10.35 0.13 -11.94
N LEU A 156 -11.00 0.10 -10.77
CA LEU A 156 -10.79 1.06 -9.70
C LEU A 156 -9.34 1.04 -9.21
N GLY A 157 -8.74 -0.13 -8.99
CA GLY A 157 -7.32 -0.26 -8.63
C GLY A 157 -6.38 0.36 -9.67
N GLY A 158 -6.66 0.12 -10.96
CA GLY A 158 -5.94 0.72 -12.08
C GLY A 158 -6.00 2.25 -12.07
N GLU A 159 -7.18 2.84 -11.88
CA GLU A 159 -7.35 4.30 -11.85
C GLU A 159 -6.69 4.96 -10.63
N HIS A 160 -6.75 4.32 -9.47
CA HIS A 160 -6.02 4.78 -8.28
C HIS A 160 -4.50 4.74 -8.49
N ALA A 161 -3.98 3.72 -9.17
CA ALA A 161 -2.56 3.61 -9.51
C ALA A 161 -2.13 4.63 -10.59
N LEU A 162 -3.01 4.94 -11.55
CA LEU A 162 -2.79 6.02 -12.51
C LEU A 162 -2.78 7.40 -11.85
N ALA A 163 -3.58 7.61 -10.81
CA ALA A 163 -3.54 8.85 -10.03
C ALA A 163 -2.16 9.03 -9.35
N VAL A 164 -1.60 7.97 -8.78
CA VAL A 164 -0.20 7.94 -8.29
C VAL A 164 0.76 8.25 -9.42
N ALA A 165 0.59 7.61 -10.57
CA ALA A 165 1.43 7.82 -11.75
C ALA A 165 1.47 9.28 -12.25
N ARG A 166 0.37 10.01 -12.01
CA ARG A 166 0.19 11.41 -12.40
C ARG A 166 0.55 12.40 -11.28
N ALA A 167 0.97 11.90 -10.11
CA ALA A 167 1.15 12.69 -8.89
C ALA A 167 -0.10 13.53 -8.54
N GLN A 168 -1.28 12.93 -8.71
CA GLN A 168 -2.58 13.57 -8.53
C GLN A 168 -3.45 12.77 -7.55
N LYS A 169 -4.44 13.46 -6.99
CA LYS A 169 -5.51 12.76 -6.26
C LYS A 169 -6.40 12.01 -7.27
N PRO A 170 -6.94 10.83 -6.89
CA PRO A 170 -7.93 10.16 -7.71
C PRO A 170 -9.14 11.07 -7.96
N GLU A 171 -9.80 10.89 -9.10
CA GLU A 171 -11.02 11.64 -9.40
C GLU A 171 -12.09 11.40 -8.32
N ARG A 172 -12.95 12.39 -8.11
CA ARG A 172 -14.00 12.32 -7.08
C ARG A 172 -14.89 11.09 -7.25
N THR A 173 -15.20 10.71 -8.49
CA THR A 173 -16.00 9.52 -8.81
C THR A 173 -15.33 8.25 -8.32
N HIS A 174 -14.02 8.10 -8.53
CA HIS A 174 -13.26 6.93 -8.07
C HIS A 174 -13.14 6.89 -6.55
N LEU A 175 -12.98 8.04 -5.90
CA LEU A 175 -13.05 8.11 -4.42
C LEU A 175 -14.41 7.63 -3.88
N GLN A 176 -15.51 8.04 -4.52
CA GLN A 176 -16.85 7.59 -4.13
C GLN A 176 -17.05 6.08 -4.38
N GLN A 177 -16.55 5.56 -5.49
CA GLN A 177 -16.55 4.12 -5.77
C GLN A 177 -15.76 3.34 -4.73
N PHE A 178 -14.61 3.87 -4.31
CA PHE A 178 -13.79 3.29 -3.26
C PHE A 178 -14.46 3.32 -1.88
N ASP A 179 -15.14 4.41 -1.53
CA ASP A 179 -15.91 4.49 -0.28
C ASP A 179 -17.08 3.50 -0.28
N ALA A 180 -17.75 3.33 -1.43
CA ALA A 180 -18.79 2.31 -1.60
C ALA A 180 -18.23 0.88 -1.51
N LEU A 181 -17.06 0.63 -2.10
CA LEU A 181 -16.34 -0.64 -1.97
C LEU A 181 -16.04 -0.96 -0.51
N LYS A 182 -15.52 0.01 0.25
CA LYS A 182 -15.26 -0.15 1.70
C LYS A 182 -16.51 -0.48 2.50
N LEU A 183 -17.63 0.19 2.21
CA LEU A 183 -18.91 -0.11 2.86
C LEU A 183 -19.37 -1.53 2.53
N ASN A 184 -19.24 -1.95 1.27
CA ASN A 184 -19.58 -3.31 0.86
C ASN A 184 -18.69 -4.35 1.55
N LEU A 185 -17.38 -4.10 1.67
CA LEU A 185 -16.48 -5.00 2.39
C LEU A 185 -16.84 -5.14 3.87
N GLY A 186 -17.14 -4.04 4.56
CA GLY A 186 -17.59 -4.12 5.95
C GLY A 186 -18.87 -4.96 6.12
N LEU A 187 -19.81 -4.85 5.18
CA LEU A 187 -21.01 -5.70 5.16
C LEU A 187 -20.69 -7.18 4.87
N TRP A 188 -19.62 -7.43 4.12
CA TRP A 188 -19.19 -8.78 3.76
C TRP A 188 -18.44 -9.46 4.90
N ASP A 189 -17.60 -8.73 5.63
CA ASP A 189 -16.97 -9.20 6.85
C ASP A 189 -18.03 -9.65 7.86
N ASP A 190 -19.05 -8.81 8.09
CA ASP A 190 -20.19 -9.13 8.96
C ASP A 190 -20.94 -10.38 8.48
N PHE A 191 -21.15 -10.53 7.16
CA PHE A 191 -21.81 -11.69 6.57
C PHE A 191 -20.97 -12.97 6.72
N LEU A 192 -19.66 -12.89 6.47
CA LEU A 192 -18.73 -14.02 6.61
C LEU A 192 -18.61 -14.46 8.06
N GLU A 193 -18.52 -13.51 9.00
CA GLU A 193 -18.53 -13.80 10.43
C GLU A 193 -19.83 -14.50 10.83
N HIS A 194 -20.98 -14.00 10.37
CA HIS A 194 -22.27 -14.63 10.63
C HIS A 194 -22.35 -16.05 10.06
N GLN A 195 -21.88 -16.27 8.82
CA GLN A 195 -21.80 -17.61 8.21
C GLN A 195 -20.88 -18.56 8.97
N ALA A 196 -19.74 -18.07 9.48
CA ALA A 196 -18.82 -18.86 10.29
C ALA A 196 -19.47 -19.25 11.63
N GLN A 197 -20.17 -18.32 12.28
CA GLN A 197 -20.93 -18.58 13.51
C GLN A 197 -22.04 -19.63 13.27
N VAL A 198 -22.80 -19.52 12.18
CA VAL A 198 -23.85 -20.50 11.82
C VAL A 198 -23.25 -21.88 11.56
N ARG A 199 -22.11 -21.97 10.87
CA ARG A 199 -21.40 -23.24 10.65
C ARG A 199 -20.92 -23.86 11.96
N ALA A 200 -20.27 -23.07 12.81
CA ALA A 200 -19.83 -23.51 14.13
C ALA A 200 -21.01 -23.98 15.00
N GLN A 201 -22.15 -23.30 14.92
CA GLN A 201 -23.37 -23.71 15.62
C GLN A 201 -23.90 -25.06 15.11
N ARG A 202 -23.99 -25.24 13.78
CA ARG A 202 -24.41 -26.52 13.19
C ARG A 202 -23.48 -27.67 13.56
N GLU A 203 -22.17 -27.40 13.63
CA GLU A 203 -21.18 -28.39 14.01
C GLU A 203 -21.27 -28.75 15.49
N ARG A 204 -21.50 -27.77 16.37
CA ARG A 204 -21.83 -28.02 17.78
C ARG A 204 -23.11 -28.86 17.92
N ASP A 205 -24.18 -28.50 17.22
CA ASP A 205 -25.44 -29.24 17.24
C ASP A 205 -25.27 -30.68 16.73
N ARG A 206 -24.40 -30.88 15.73
CA ARG A 206 -24.04 -32.21 15.23
C ARG A 206 -23.27 -33.01 16.26
N LEU A 207 -22.24 -32.43 16.88
CA LEU A 207 -21.45 -33.09 17.93
C LEU A 207 -22.31 -33.47 19.13
N VAL A 208 -23.24 -32.60 19.55
CA VAL A 208 -24.20 -32.91 20.62
C VAL A 208 -25.08 -34.11 20.25
N LYS A 209 -25.59 -34.18 19.02
CA LYS A 209 -26.38 -35.33 18.55
C LYS A 209 -25.55 -36.62 18.46
N GLU A 210 -24.29 -36.53 18.02
CA GLU A 210 -23.38 -37.66 17.97
C GLU A 210 -23.06 -38.17 19.39
N GLU A 211 -22.81 -37.26 20.35
CA GLU A 211 -22.58 -37.61 21.75
C GLU A 211 -23.82 -38.20 22.43
N GLU A 212 -25.02 -37.67 22.17
CA GLU A 212 -26.28 -38.26 22.64
C GLU A 212 -26.52 -39.66 22.09
N ALA A 213 -26.23 -39.87 20.80
CA ALA A 213 -26.33 -41.18 20.18
C ALA A 213 -25.31 -42.18 20.76
N GLU A 214 -24.09 -41.74 21.04
CA GLU A 214 -23.04 -42.56 21.67
C GLU A 214 -23.42 -42.93 23.11
N ARG A 215 -23.92 -41.97 23.90
CA ARG A 215 -24.44 -42.24 25.25
C ARG A 215 -25.60 -43.23 25.25
N LEU A 216 -26.49 -43.17 24.25
CA LEU A 216 -27.57 -44.13 24.09
C LEU A 216 -27.04 -45.53 23.76
N ARG A 217 -26.02 -45.64 22.90
CA ARG A 217 -25.36 -46.92 22.61
C ARG A 217 -24.70 -47.51 23.84
N TYR A 218 -23.92 -46.74 24.60
CA TYR A 218 -23.30 -47.24 25.83
C TYR A 218 -24.34 -47.75 26.84
N ARG A 219 -25.48 -47.06 27.01
CA ARG A 219 -26.56 -47.56 27.89
C ARG A 219 -27.18 -48.86 27.39
N GLN A 220 -27.28 -49.04 26.07
CA GLN A 220 -27.77 -50.30 25.48
C GLN A 220 -26.75 -51.43 25.70
N GLU A 221 -25.47 -51.18 25.44
CA GLU A 221 -24.39 -52.14 25.67
C GLU A 221 -24.24 -52.52 27.16
N GLU A 222 -24.39 -51.57 28.07
CA GLU A 222 -24.39 -51.81 29.53
C GLU A 222 -25.59 -52.66 29.95
N ALA A 223 -26.80 -52.34 29.47
CA ALA A 223 -27.99 -53.13 29.74
C ALA A 223 -27.91 -54.56 29.16
N GLU A 224 -27.30 -54.73 27.98
CA GLU A 224 -27.04 -56.05 27.39
C GLU A 224 -26.01 -56.83 28.20
N PHE A 225 -24.94 -56.17 28.67
CA PHE A 225 -23.93 -56.79 29.52
C PHE A 225 -24.50 -57.23 30.87
N ASP A 226 -25.29 -56.39 31.53
CA ASP A 226 -25.96 -56.72 32.80
C ASP A 226 -26.89 -57.94 32.63
N ALA A 227 -27.69 -57.98 31.56
CA ALA A 227 -28.56 -59.12 31.28
C ALA A 227 -27.77 -60.42 31.05
N LEU A 228 -26.61 -60.36 30.38
CA LEU A 228 -25.73 -61.51 30.20
C LEU A 228 -25.08 -61.96 31.51
N MET A 229 -24.74 -61.02 32.40
CA MET A 229 -24.19 -61.31 33.72
C MET A 229 -25.21 -61.96 34.65
N ASP A 230 -26.47 -61.52 34.61
CA ASP A 230 -27.57 -62.14 35.35
C ASP A 230 -27.81 -63.59 34.89
N ILE A 231 -27.84 -63.84 33.58
CA ILE A 231 -27.95 -65.20 33.02
C ILE A 231 -26.79 -66.08 33.48
N LYS A 232 -25.56 -65.55 33.47
CA LYS A 232 -24.39 -66.29 33.92
C LYS A 232 -24.44 -66.62 35.42
N ALA A 233 -24.89 -65.67 36.24
CA ALA A 233 -25.05 -65.87 37.67
C ALA A 233 -26.10 -66.94 38.00
N GLU A 234 -27.21 -67.01 37.24
CA GLU A 234 -28.18 -68.11 37.34
C GLU A 234 -27.54 -69.46 37.00
N ILE A 235 -26.80 -69.56 35.89
CA ILE A 235 -26.13 -70.79 35.46
C ILE A 235 -25.08 -71.27 36.50
N ASP A 236 -24.32 -70.36 37.11
CA ASP A 236 -23.30 -70.71 38.10
C ASP A 236 -23.89 -71.08 39.48
N SER A 237 -25.20 -70.86 39.69
CA SER A 237 -25.91 -71.13 40.95
C SER A 237 -26.69 -72.45 41.01
N ASP A 238 -26.82 -73.14 39.87
CA ASP A 238 -27.39 -74.48 39.71
C ASP A 238 -26.29 -75.57 39.68
#